data_AF-A0A833QA96-F1
#
_entry.id   AF-A0A833QA96-F1
#
_cell.length_a   1.000
_cell.length_b   1.000
_cell.length_c   1.000
_cell.angle_alpha   90.00
_cell.angle_beta   90.00
_cell.angle_gamma   90.00
#
_symmetry.space_group_name_H-M   'P 1'
#
loop_
_entity.id
_entity.type
_entity.pdbx_description
1 polymer ?
#
loop_
_entity_poly.entity_id
_entity_poly.type
_entity_poly.pdbx_seq_one_letter_code
_entity_poly.pdbx_strand_id
1 'polypeptide(L)'
;MGIVQEQKQEQEQPNCYFTLIINGSETVITEGVFKSRDGIARITSPGNLYVSRFEGIHVRGNNTGSISFNHCTNIHAEGVREISITRCKHVQIEQSGNIFVNRCKELNVNGAGDLRVNRCRLAHLVSCGNVSITRCKMLTVDWTGNVCVNRCKTAQLSRCNAVRIDRCRGADVMSCGTISVLRGKVNYVSEMQGQQQVAMGVNYGSEMQGQQVAMGVKIVE
;
A
#
# COMPACT_ATOMS: atom_id res chain seq x y z
N MET A 1 -19.29 -32.05 -42.57
CA MET A 1 -18.15 -31.68 -41.72
C MET A 1 -18.03 -30.17 -41.75
N GLY A 2 -18.61 -29.48 -40.76
CA GLY A 2 -18.51 -28.02 -40.64
C GLY A 2 -17.28 -27.68 -39.80
N ILE A 3 -16.34 -26.93 -40.36
CA ILE A 3 -15.17 -26.43 -39.63
C ILE A 3 -15.64 -25.18 -38.89
N VAL A 4 -15.89 -25.31 -37.59
CA VAL A 4 -16.09 -24.16 -36.72
C VAL A 4 -14.71 -23.55 -36.49
N GLN A 5 -14.43 -22.43 -37.13
CA GLN A 5 -13.27 -21.62 -36.80
C GLN A 5 -13.54 -20.94 -35.46
N GLU A 6 -12.89 -21.45 -34.42
CA GLU A 6 -12.85 -20.83 -33.10
C GLU A 6 -12.08 -19.52 -33.23
N GLN A 7 -12.81 -18.42 -33.39
CA GLN A 7 -12.25 -17.07 -33.36
C GLN A 7 -11.74 -16.81 -31.94
N LYS A 8 -10.44 -17.02 -31.75
CA LYS A 8 -9.71 -16.55 -30.58
C LYS A 8 -9.81 -15.03 -30.59
N GLN A 9 -10.68 -14.47 -29.76
CA GLN A 9 -10.72 -13.03 -29.50
C GLN A 9 -9.33 -12.62 -29.03
N GLU A 10 -8.54 -12.03 -29.92
CA GLU A 10 -7.43 -11.17 -29.53
C GLU A 10 -8.05 -10.04 -28.72
N GLN A 11 -7.98 -10.18 -27.39
CA GLN A 11 -8.22 -9.07 -26.49
C GLN A 11 -7.21 -8.00 -26.87
N GLU A 12 -7.68 -7.01 -27.61
CA GLU A 12 -6.99 -5.77 -27.95
C GLU A 12 -6.51 -5.17 -26.62
N GLN A 13 -5.26 -5.44 -26.26
CA GLN A 13 -4.72 -4.91 -25.01
C GLN A 13 -4.73 -3.39 -25.17
N PRO A 14 -5.30 -2.65 -24.20
CA PRO A 14 -5.23 -1.20 -24.24
C PRO A 14 -3.75 -0.83 -24.40
N ASN A 15 -3.47 0.09 -25.32
CA ASN A 15 -2.13 0.46 -25.76
C ASN A 15 -1.25 0.75 -24.53
N CYS A 16 -0.53 -0.26 -24.05
CA CYS A 16 0.13 -0.22 -22.75
C CYS A 16 1.57 0.22 -22.98
N TYR A 17 1.89 1.37 -22.43
CA TYR A 17 3.22 1.94 -22.51
C TYR A 17 3.64 2.43 -21.15
N PHE A 18 4.96 2.42 -20.94
CA PHE A 18 5.56 2.99 -19.75
C PHE A 18 6.53 4.07 -20.16
N THR A 19 6.49 5.22 -19.49
CA THR A 19 7.49 6.26 -19.63
C THR A 19 8.49 6.10 -18.49
N LEU A 20 9.73 5.75 -18.83
CA LEU A 20 10.85 5.75 -17.91
C LEU A 20 11.47 7.13 -17.86
N ILE A 21 11.66 7.65 -16.67
CA ILE A 21 12.32 8.94 -16.43
C ILE A 21 13.56 8.66 -15.58
N ILE A 22 14.73 8.80 -16.20
CA ILE A 22 16.04 8.50 -15.61
C ILE A 22 16.95 9.70 -15.84
N ASN A 23 17.47 10.28 -14.74
CA ASN A 23 18.32 11.48 -14.78
C ASN A 23 17.70 12.65 -15.58
N GLY A 24 16.36 12.77 -15.55
CA GLY A 24 15.61 13.78 -16.29
C GLY A 24 15.35 13.48 -17.76
N SER A 25 15.89 12.38 -18.30
CA SER A 25 15.57 11.92 -19.65
C SER A 25 14.35 11.01 -19.63
N GLU A 26 13.34 11.33 -20.45
CA GLU A 26 12.16 10.50 -20.63
C GLU A 26 12.36 9.51 -21.78
N THR A 27 11.94 8.27 -21.60
CA THR A 27 11.99 7.22 -22.63
C THR A 27 10.73 6.39 -22.54
N VAL A 28 9.93 6.42 -23.61
CA VAL A 28 8.75 5.55 -23.71
C VAL A 28 9.18 4.16 -24.13
N ILE A 29 8.71 3.15 -23.41
CA ILE A 29 8.91 1.75 -23.72
C ILE A 29 7.57 1.03 -23.84
N THR A 30 7.40 0.33 -24.95
CA THR A 30 6.25 -0.55 -25.23
C THR A 30 6.70 -2.01 -25.34
N GLU A 31 7.95 -2.22 -25.74
CA GLU A 31 8.57 -3.53 -25.89
C GLU A 31 10.09 -3.47 -25.69
N GLY A 32 10.71 -4.65 -25.54
CA GLY A 32 12.16 -4.78 -25.51
C GLY A 32 12.80 -4.54 -24.14
N VAL A 33 14.10 -4.23 -24.16
CA VAL A 33 14.95 -4.11 -22.98
C VAL A 33 15.70 -2.78 -23.02
N PHE A 34 15.49 -1.96 -22.01
CA PHE A 34 16.30 -0.79 -21.71
C PHE A 34 17.36 -1.16 -20.68
N LYS A 35 18.64 -1.01 -21.03
CA LYS A 35 19.77 -1.19 -20.12
C LYS A 35 20.47 0.14 -19.93
N SER A 36 20.72 0.52 -18.69
CA SER A 36 21.66 1.59 -18.35
C SER A 36 22.83 1.01 -17.57
N ARG A 37 23.81 1.85 -17.22
CA ARG A 37 24.88 1.47 -16.28
C ARG A 37 24.32 1.09 -14.90
N ASP A 38 23.18 1.67 -14.56
CA ASP A 38 22.61 1.62 -13.21
C ASP A 38 21.51 0.57 -13.07
N GLY A 39 21.08 -0.10 -14.15
CA GLY A 39 20.00 -1.08 -14.04
C GLY A 39 19.47 -1.61 -15.37
N ILE A 40 18.46 -2.47 -15.25
CA ILE A 40 17.77 -3.08 -16.38
C ILE A 40 16.27 -2.85 -16.20
N ALA A 41 15.64 -2.27 -17.22
CA ALA A 41 14.20 -2.22 -17.38
C ALA A 41 13.83 -3.04 -18.62
N ARG A 42 12.90 -3.98 -18.51
CA ARG A 42 12.49 -4.84 -19.62
C ARG A 42 11.00 -5.08 -19.62
N ILE A 43 10.42 -5.09 -20.81
CA ILE A 43 9.07 -5.61 -21.00
C ILE A 43 9.17 -7.14 -21.06
N THR A 44 8.60 -7.84 -20.07
CA THR A 44 8.66 -9.31 -20.00
C THR A 44 7.56 -9.97 -20.83
N SER A 45 6.45 -9.26 -20.98
CA SER A 45 5.34 -9.55 -21.88
C SER A 45 4.59 -8.24 -22.08
N PRO A 46 3.68 -8.14 -23.06
CA PRO A 46 2.84 -6.96 -23.25
C PRO A 46 2.22 -6.49 -21.92
N GLY A 47 2.41 -5.20 -21.62
CA GLY A 47 1.95 -4.55 -20.40
C GLY A 47 2.63 -4.96 -19.08
N ASN A 48 3.70 -5.76 -19.10
CA ASN A 48 4.44 -6.15 -17.90
C ASN A 48 5.88 -5.66 -17.95
N LEU A 49 6.21 -4.70 -17.10
CA LEU A 49 7.54 -4.11 -16.98
C LEU A 49 8.27 -4.65 -15.76
N TYR A 50 9.49 -5.15 -15.98
CA TYR A 50 10.42 -5.54 -14.92
C TYR A 50 11.55 -4.52 -14.83
N VAL A 51 11.75 -3.94 -13.65
CA VAL A 51 12.79 -2.94 -13.36
C VAL A 51 13.69 -3.45 -12.24
N SER A 52 15.00 -3.39 -12.43
CA SER A 52 15.94 -3.89 -11.44
C SER A 52 17.24 -3.10 -11.35
N ARG A 53 17.75 -3.00 -10.12
CA ARG A 53 19.06 -2.46 -9.73
C ARG A 53 19.27 -0.95 -9.85
N PHE A 54 18.29 -0.21 -10.36
CA PHE A 54 18.37 1.25 -10.47
C PHE A 54 18.60 1.95 -9.12
N GLU A 55 19.52 2.91 -9.11
CA GLU A 55 19.67 3.83 -7.98
C GLU A 55 18.48 4.78 -7.87
N GLY A 56 18.05 5.33 -9.00
CA GLY A 56 16.88 6.20 -9.12
C GLY A 56 16.16 5.92 -10.43
N ILE A 57 14.85 5.68 -10.35
CA ILE A 57 13.99 5.56 -11.53
C ILE A 57 12.60 6.04 -11.21
N HIS A 58 12.04 6.84 -12.11
CA HIS A 58 10.63 7.18 -12.12
C HIS A 58 9.97 6.48 -13.31
N VAL A 59 8.86 5.79 -13.05
CA VAL A 59 8.05 5.13 -14.09
C VAL A 59 6.62 5.64 -14.06
N ARG A 60 6.16 6.17 -15.19
CA ARG A 60 4.77 6.57 -15.41
C ARG A 60 4.08 5.56 -16.31
N GLY A 61 2.91 5.08 -15.89
CA GLY A 61 2.00 4.28 -16.71
C GLY A 61 0.77 5.08 -17.13
N ASN A 62 -0.15 4.43 -17.84
CA ASN A 62 -1.42 4.97 -18.29
C ASN A 62 -2.63 4.31 -17.59
N ASN A 63 -2.50 4.01 -16.30
CA ASN A 63 -3.45 3.24 -15.48
C ASN A 63 -3.68 1.81 -15.97
N THR A 64 -2.74 1.26 -16.74
CA THR A 64 -2.75 -0.13 -17.20
C THR A 64 -1.43 -0.83 -16.87
N GLY A 65 -1.38 -2.14 -17.12
CA GLY A 65 -0.17 -2.93 -16.97
C GLY A 65 0.29 -3.15 -15.53
N SER A 66 1.39 -3.89 -15.42
CA SER A 66 2.00 -4.25 -14.15
C SER A 66 3.49 -3.92 -14.16
N ILE A 67 4.00 -3.44 -13.03
CA ILE A 67 5.43 -3.18 -12.85
C ILE A 67 5.98 -4.00 -11.70
N SER A 68 7.15 -4.61 -11.91
CA SER A 68 7.89 -5.34 -10.90
C SER A 68 9.25 -4.68 -10.64
N PHE A 69 9.43 -4.10 -9.46
CA PHE A 69 10.68 -3.50 -9.00
C PHE A 69 11.50 -4.47 -8.14
N ASN A 70 12.78 -4.64 -8.48
CA ASN A 70 13.66 -5.59 -7.82
C ASN A 70 15.06 -5.02 -7.52
N HIS A 71 15.40 -4.89 -6.24
CA HIS A 71 16.70 -4.37 -5.77
C HIS A 71 16.99 -2.93 -6.23
N CYS A 72 15.99 -2.04 -6.27
CA CYS A 72 16.20 -0.62 -6.57
C CYS A 72 16.44 0.20 -5.29
N THR A 73 17.09 1.36 -5.38
CA THR A 73 17.28 2.25 -4.23
C THR A 73 16.10 3.21 -4.09
N ASN A 74 15.91 4.13 -5.04
CA ASN A 74 14.82 5.10 -5.07
C ASN A 74 13.90 4.79 -6.26
N ILE A 75 12.63 4.53 -5.97
CA ILE A 75 11.63 4.33 -7.02
C ILE A 75 10.50 5.33 -6.84
N HIS A 76 10.07 5.91 -7.95
CA HIS A 76 8.81 6.62 -8.08
C HIS A 76 7.98 5.92 -9.15
N ALA A 77 6.71 5.62 -8.86
CA ALA A 77 5.81 5.02 -9.84
C ALA A 77 4.44 5.69 -9.78
N GLU A 78 3.89 6.04 -10.93
CA GLU A 78 2.58 6.68 -11.02
C GLU A 78 1.72 6.08 -12.13
N GLY A 79 0.42 6.01 -11.92
CA GLY A 79 -0.55 5.61 -12.94
C GLY A 79 -0.40 4.16 -13.40
N VAL A 80 -0.29 3.22 -12.46
CA VAL A 80 -0.06 1.79 -12.77
C VAL A 80 -1.14 0.96 -12.11
N ARG A 81 -1.68 -0.04 -12.84
CA ARG A 81 -2.71 -0.91 -12.28
C ARG A 81 -2.14 -1.81 -11.18
N GLU A 82 -1.00 -2.44 -11.40
CA GLU A 82 -0.39 -3.37 -10.43
C GLU A 82 1.11 -3.11 -10.23
N ILE A 83 1.55 -2.98 -8.98
CA ILE A 83 2.97 -2.78 -8.63
C ILE A 83 3.41 -3.86 -7.67
N SER A 84 4.50 -4.56 -8.00
CA SER A 84 5.17 -5.47 -7.09
C SER A 84 6.59 -5.00 -6.77
N ILE A 85 6.95 -4.98 -5.49
CA ILE A 85 8.25 -4.53 -5.00
C ILE A 85 8.87 -5.63 -4.13
N THR A 86 9.97 -6.20 -4.61
CA THR A 86 10.64 -7.28 -3.87
C THR A 86 11.53 -6.74 -2.76
N ARG A 87 12.45 -5.83 -3.10
CA ARG A 87 13.40 -5.21 -2.17
C ARG A 87 13.80 -3.85 -2.72
N CYS A 88 13.25 -2.77 -2.20
CA CYS A 88 13.70 -1.41 -2.54
C CYS A 88 14.05 -0.62 -1.27
N LYS A 89 14.71 0.54 -1.35
CA LYS A 89 14.97 1.35 -0.14
C LYS A 89 13.86 2.36 0.08
N HIS A 90 13.70 3.31 -0.83
CA HIS A 90 12.71 4.38 -0.77
C HIS A 90 11.74 4.22 -1.94
N VAL A 91 10.45 4.17 -1.61
CA VAL A 91 9.37 3.89 -2.55
C VAL A 91 8.37 5.03 -2.46
N GLN A 92 8.10 5.67 -3.59
CA GLN A 92 7.00 6.62 -3.77
C GLN A 92 6.06 6.07 -4.83
N ILE A 93 4.77 5.99 -4.52
CA ILE A 93 3.74 5.52 -5.45
C ILE A 93 2.56 6.47 -5.42
N GLU A 94 2.11 6.87 -6.60
CA GLU A 94 0.95 7.72 -6.78
C GLU A 94 -0.09 7.05 -7.68
N GLN A 95 -1.37 7.22 -7.36
CA GLN A 95 -2.51 6.85 -8.22
C GLN A 95 -2.37 5.45 -8.85
N SER A 96 -2.22 4.43 -8.02
CA SER A 96 -2.02 3.05 -8.48
C SER A 96 -3.14 2.13 -8.00
N GLY A 97 -3.35 1.00 -8.67
CA GLY A 97 -4.36 0.03 -8.26
C GLY A 97 -3.90 -0.82 -7.08
N ASN A 98 -3.33 -1.98 -7.38
CA ASN A 98 -2.87 -2.94 -6.39
C ASN A 98 -1.36 -2.82 -6.18
N ILE A 99 -0.92 -2.72 -4.93
CA ILE A 99 0.49 -2.58 -4.57
C ILE A 99 0.88 -3.70 -3.61
N PHE A 100 1.93 -4.44 -3.95
CA PHE A 100 2.55 -5.44 -3.10
C PHE A 100 4.01 -5.08 -2.80
N VAL A 101 4.33 -4.89 -1.52
CA VAL A 101 5.69 -4.56 -1.07
C VAL A 101 6.19 -5.64 -0.12
N ASN A 102 7.19 -6.41 -0.56
CA ASN A 102 7.81 -7.41 0.29
C ASN A 102 8.80 -6.79 1.28
N ARG A 103 9.65 -5.86 0.84
CA ARG A 103 10.57 -5.13 1.72
C ARG A 103 10.91 -3.74 1.20
N CYS A 104 10.75 -2.74 2.06
CA CYS A 104 11.39 -1.44 1.90
C CYS A 104 11.85 -0.81 3.22
N LYS A 105 12.63 0.27 3.13
CA LYS A 105 12.93 1.12 4.29
C LYS A 105 11.85 2.16 4.46
N GLU A 106 11.49 2.86 3.40
CA GLU A 106 10.51 3.93 3.41
C GLU A 106 9.51 3.73 2.27
N LEU A 107 8.24 3.94 2.58
CA LEU A 107 7.13 3.79 1.65
C LEU A 107 6.21 5.00 1.80
N ASN A 108 6.02 5.74 0.72
CA ASN A 108 5.03 6.80 0.62
C ASN A 108 4.06 6.39 -0.49
N VAL A 109 2.76 6.33 -0.16
CA VAL A 109 1.72 5.99 -1.13
C VAL A 109 0.61 7.03 -1.03
N ASN A 110 0.24 7.59 -2.17
CA ASN A 110 -0.88 8.50 -2.31
C ASN A 110 -1.83 7.98 -3.39
N GLY A 111 -2.98 7.43 -2.98
CA GLY A 111 -3.93 6.82 -3.92
C GLY A 111 -3.56 5.38 -4.25
N ALA A 112 -4.17 4.44 -3.54
CA ALA A 112 -4.10 3.01 -3.84
C ALA A 112 -5.45 2.33 -3.66
N GLY A 113 -5.77 1.32 -4.48
CA GLY A 113 -6.89 0.42 -4.24
C GLY A 113 -6.59 -0.50 -3.05
N ASP A 114 -5.72 -1.49 -3.28
CA ASP A 114 -5.24 -2.40 -2.25
C ASP A 114 -3.72 -2.30 -2.07
N LEU A 115 -3.28 -2.18 -0.82
CA LEU A 115 -1.87 -2.15 -0.45
C LEU A 115 -1.54 -3.25 0.54
N ARG A 116 -0.58 -4.12 0.18
CA ARG A 116 -0.03 -5.16 1.05
C ARG A 116 1.46 -4.93 1.28
N VAL A 117 1.87 -4.82 2.54
CA VAL A 117 3.26 -4.60 2.93
C VAL A 117 3.71 -5.69 3.91
N ASN A 118 4.69 -6.50 3.53
CA ASN A 118 5.25 -7.51 4.43
C ASN A 118 6.21 -6.89 5.45
N ARG A 119 7.19 -6.10 5.00
CA ARG A 119 8.14 -5.42 5.89
C ARG A 119 8.49 -4.02 5.42
N CYS A 120 8.19 -3.03 6.24
CA CYS A 120 8.69 -1.67 6.06
C CYS A 120 9.30 -1.14 7.36
N ARG A 121 10.16 -0.13 7.30
CA ARG A 121 10.54 0.63 8.50
C ARG A 121 9.57 1.80 8.68
N LEU A 122 9.37 2.64 7.66
CA LEU A 122 8.50 3.81 7.68
C LEU A 122 7.47 3.73 6.57
N ALA A 123 6.19 3.86 6.89
CA ALA A 123 5.14 3.89 5.88
C ALA A 123 4.22 5.10 6.12
N HIS A 124 4.05 5.92 5.09
CA HIS A 124 3.10 7.04 5.04
C HIS A 124 2.11 6.77 3.92
N LEU A 125 0.85 6.56 4.29
CA LEU A 125 -0.18 6.08 3.38
C LEU A 125 -1.37 7.04 3.41
N VAL A 126 -1.78 7.51 2.24
CA VAL A 126 -2.89 8.45 2.09
C VAL A 126 -3.82 7.94 1.00
N SER A 127 -5.14 8.09 1.19
CA SER A 127 -6.14 7.78 0.16
C SER A 127 -6.07 6.34 -0.34
N CYS A 128 -5.98 5.38 0.57
CA CYS A 128 -5.92 3.95 0.24
C CYS A 128 -7.28 3.25 0.49
N GLY A 129 -7.68 2.31 -0.36
CA GLY A 129 -8.89 1.51 -0.13
C GLY A 129 -8.70 0.52 1.02
N ASN A 130 -7.83 -0.47 0.84
CA ASN A 130 -7.46 -1.43 1.88
C ASN A 130 -5.95 -1.49 2.09
N VAL A 131 -5.53 -1.55 3.34
CA VAL A 131 -4.13 -1.60 3.75
C VAL A 131 -3.91 -2.80 4.67
N SER A 132 -2.97 -3.67 4.31
CA SER A 132 -2.53 -4.79 5.15
C SER A 132 -1.03 -4.76 5.35
N ILE A 133 -0.59 -4.63 6.60
CA ILE A 133 0.82 -4.48 6.97
C ILE A 133 1.20 -5.58 7.96
N THR A 134 2.15 -6.43 7.57
CA THR A 134 2.62 -7.51 8.45
C THR A 134 3.61 -6.99 9.50
N ARG A 135 4.58 -6.17 9.10
CA ARG A 135 5.53 -5.54 10.04
C ARG A 135 5.92 -4.14 9.57
N CYS A 136 5.70 -3.15 10.42
CA CYS A 136 6.26 -1.81 10.25
C CYS A 136 6.95 -1.33 11.54
N LYS A 137 7.88 -0.38 11.48
CA LYS A 137 8.36 0.29 12.70
C LYS A 137 7.45 1.46 13.02
N MET A 138 7.26 2.38 12.07
CA MET A 138 6.41 3.56 12.22
C MET A 138 5.44 3.63 11.04
N LEU A 139 4.17 3.78 11.34
CA LEU A 139 3.10 3.83 10.35
C LEU A 139 2.32 5.13 10.55
N THR A 140 2.10 5.87 9.47
CA THR A 140 1.15 6.97 9.40
C THR A 140 0.16 6.64 8.29
N VAL A 141 -1.13 6.64 8.61
CA VAL A 141 -2.21 6.41 7.65
C VAL A 141 -3.25 7.49 7.80
N ASP A 142 -3.76 7.94 6.67
CA ASP A 142 -4.78 8.95 6.61
C ASP A 142 -5.76 8.68 5.44
N TRP A 143 -7.03 9.03 5.61
CA TRP A 143 -8.08 8.85 4.60
C TRP A 143 -8.06 7.46 3.96
N THR A 144 -8.28 6.41 4.75
CA THR A 144 -8.15 5.03 4.27
C THR A 144 -9.39 4.20 4.62
N GLY A 145 -9.79 3.25 3.77
CA GLY A 145 -10.93 2.38 4.09
C GLY A 145 -10.61 1.46 5.27
N ASN A 146 -10.00 0.30 4.98
CA ASN A 146 -9.68 -0.69 6.02
C ASN A 146 -8.18 -0.77 6.25
N VAL A 147 -7.75 -0.77 7.52
CA VAL A 147 -6.33 -0.88 7.91
C VAL A 147 -6.13 -2.07 8.82
N CYS A 148 -5.33 -3.04 8.40
CA CYS A 148 -4.93 -4.21 9.18
C CYS A 148 -3.42 -4.19 9.44
N VAL A 149 -3.01 -4.17 10.70
CA VAL A 149 -1.59 -4.15 11.10
C VAL A 149 -1.30 -5.29 12.06
N ASN A 150 -0.43 -6.22 11.68
CA ASN A 150 -0.05 -7.33 12.56
C ASN A 150 0.97 -6.88 13.61
N ARG A 151 2.04 -6.17 13.22
CA ARG A 151 3.06 -5.66 14.16
C ARG A 151 3.55 -4.27 13.80
N CYS A 152 3.47 -3.34 14.75
CA CYS A 152 4.12 -2.03 14.70
C CYS A 152 4.83 -1.65 15.99
N LYS A 153 5.73 -0.64 15.95
CA LYS A 153 6.14 0.05 17.18
C LYS A 153 5.20 1.23 17.42
N THR A 154 5.04 2.09 16.43
CA THR A 154 4.15 3.24 16.48
C THR A 154 3.23 3.24 15.26
N ALA A 155 1.97 3.61 15.48
CA ALA A 155 1.00 3.85 14.43
C ALA A 155 0.24 5.16 14.72
N GLN A 156 0.07 5.99 13.70
CA GLN A 156 -0.80 7.16 13.70
C GLN A 156 -1.83 6.93 12.60
N LEU A 157 -3.10 6.83 12.96
CA LEU A 157 -4.18 6.47 12.05
C LEU A 157 -5.25 7.53 12.17
N SER A 158 -5.57 8.20 11.08
CA SER A 158 -6.65 9.18 11.02
C SER A 158 -7.63 8.87 9.91
N ARG A 159 -8.92 9.17 10.12
CA ARG A 159 -9.95 9.14 9.07
C ARG A 159 -9.99 7.79 8.35
N CYS A 160 -10.07 6.72 9.13
CA CYS A 160 -10.18 5.35 8.61
C CYS A 160 -11.57 4.75 8.85
N ASN A 161 -12.11 3.95 7.92
CA ASN A 161 -13.40 3.29 8.16
C ASN A 161 -13.27 2.17 9.20
N ALA A 162 -12.24 1.34 9.11
CA ALA A 162 -11.95 0.30 10.09
C ALA A 162 -10.45 0.10 10.31
N VAL A 163 -10.08 -0.17 11.56
CA VAL A 163 -8.72 -0.40 12.00
C VAL A 163 -8.65 -1.68 12.83
N ARG A 164 -7.77 -2.60 12.43
CA ARG A 164 -7.40 -3.78 13.20
C ARG A 164 -5.91 -3.80 13.45
N ILE A 165 -5.50 -3.88 14.72
CA ILE A 165 -4.09 -3.95 15.12
C ILE A 165 -3.89 -5.17 16.02
N ASP A 166 -3.06 -6.13 15.60
CA ASP A 166 -2.79 -7.30 16.45
C ASP A 166 -1.78 -6.96 17.55
N ARG A 167 -0.67 -6.28 17.23
CA ARG A 167 0.35 -5.86 18.20
C ARG A 167 0.97 -4.51 17.83
N CYS A 168 0.86 -3.52 18.70
CA CYS A 168 1.63 -2.28 18.58
C CYS A 168 2.16 -1.83 19.94
N ARG A 169 3.28 -1.11 19.99
CA ARG A 169 3.74 -0.52 21.27
C ARG A 169 2.91 0.71 21.62
N GLY A 170 2.58 1.54 20.64
CA GLY A 170 1.70 2.70 20.76
C GLY A 170 0.93 2.94 19.47
N ALA A 171 -0.35 3.23 19.56
CA ALA A 171 -1.17 3.63 18.42
C ALA A 171 -2.00 4.86 18.79
N ASP A 172 -1.91 5.92 18.01
CA ASP A 172 -2.79 7.08 18.09
C ASP A 172 -3.83 6.95 16.97
N VAL A 173 -5.10 6.91 17.32
CA VAL A 173 -6.20 6.72 16.37
C VAL A 173 -7.19 7.86 16.49
N MET A 174 -7.50 8.52 15.37
CA MET A 174 -8.36 9.70 15.32
C MET A 174 -9.44 9.57 14.25
N SER A 175 -10.68 9.92 14.60
CA SER A 175 -11.81 9.96 13.66
C SER A 175 -11.93 8.70 12.79
N CYS A 176 -11.76 7.52 13.41
CA CYS A 176 -11.89 6.23 12.73
C CYS A 176 -13.18 5.53 13.15
N GLY A 177 -13.78 4.78 12.22
CA GLY A 177 -15.03 4.05 12.40
C GLY A 177 -14.96 2.93 13.44
N THR A 178 -14.55 1.75 12.99
CA THR A 178 -14.38 0.58 13.87
C THR A 178 -12.93 0.41 14.26
N ILE A 179 -12.64 0.18 15.54
CA ILE A 179 -11.27 -0.03 16.03
C ILE A 179 -11.21 -1.31 16.85
N SER A 180 -10.29 -2.19 16.49
CA SER A 180 -9.97 -3.42 17.23
C SER A 180 -8.46 -3.52 17.44
N VAL A 181 -8.03 -3.54 18.70
CA VAL A 181 -6.62 -3.72 19.06
C VAL A 181 -6.47 -4.88 20.04
N LEU A 182 -5.62 -5.85 19.69
CA LEU A 182 -5.42 -7.04 20.52
C LEU A 182 -4.33 -6.83 21.59
N ARG A 183 -3.20 -6.17 21.24
CA ARG A 183 -2.10 -5.90 22.19
C ARG A 183 -1.45 -4.55 21.90
N GLY A 184 -1.37 -3.68 22.90
CA GLY A 184 -0.65 -2.42 22.80
C GLY A 184 -1.24 -1.30 23.65
N LYS A 185 -0.53 -0.17 23.72
CA LYS A 185 -1.12 1.09 24.20
C LYS A 185 -1.82 1.78 23.02
N VAL A 186 -3.05 2.21 23.23
CA VAL A 186 -3.85 2.90 22.21
C VAL A 186 -4.38 4.19 22.81
N ASN A 187 -4.08 5.30 22.15
CA ASN A 187 -4.71 6.59 22.41
C ASN A 187 -5.76 6.80 21.32
N TYR A 188 -6.97 7.19 21.72
CA TYR A 188 -8.05 7.45 20.79
C TYR A 188 -8.63 8.83 21.03
N VAL A 189 -8.82 9.58 19.94
CA VAL A 189 -9.48 10.89 19.95
C VAL A 189 -10.60 10.87 18.91
N SER A 190 -11.85 10.90 19.37
CA SER A 190 -13.02 11.09 18.51
C SER A 190 -13.45 12.56 18.49
N GLU A 191 -13.72 13.11 17.31
CA GLU A 191 -14.63 14.25 17.19
C GLU A 191 -16.06 13.73 17.41
N MET A 192 -16.80 14.31 18.36
CA MET A 192 -18.15 13.86 18.73
C MET A 192 -19.15 14.06 17.59
N GLN A 193 -19.35 13.05 16.72
CA GLN A 193 -20.59 12.88 15.95
C GLN A 193 -20.85 11.39 15.65
N GLY A 194 -21.85 10.81 16.34
CA GLY A 194 -22.49 9.53 15.95
C GLY A 194 -21.97 8.27 16.63
N GLN A 195 -22.91 7.37 16.96
CA GLN A 195 -22.70 6.10 17.67
C GLN A 195 -21.57 5.25 17.07
N GLN A 196 -20.57 4.88 17.86
CA GLN A 196 -19.47 4.02 17.42
C GLN A 196 -19.18 2.89 18.40
N GLN A 197 -19.10 1.66 17.87
CA GLN A 197 -18.89 0.43 18.63
C GLN A 197 -17.40 0.10 18.68
N VAL A 198 -16.81 0.15 19.87
CA VAL A 198 -15.45 -0.34 20.13
C VAL A 198 -15.54 -1.75 20.69
N ALA A 199 -15.20 -2.77 19.89
CA ALA A 199 -15.14 -4.16 20.34
C ALA A 199 -13.73 -4.48 20.87
N MET A 200 -13.60 -4.63 22.19
CA MET A 200 -12.34 -4.98 22.87
C MET A 200 -12.22 -6.48 23.09
N GLY A 201 -11.17 -7.10 22.55
CA GLY A 201 -10.72 -8.43 22.95
C GLY A 201 -9.73 -8.30 24.12
N VAL A 202 -10.21 -8.47 25.35
CA VAL A 202 -9.40 -8.28 26.57
C VAL A 202 -8.49 -9.50 26.77
N ASN A 203 -7.18 -9.28 26.84
CA ASN A 203 -6.28 -10.21 27.52
C ASN A 203 -5.27 -9.39 28.33
N TYR A 204 -5.40 -9.50 29.65
CA TYR A 204 -4.83 -8.69 30.73
C TYR A 204 -3.47 -8.03 30.42
N GLY A 205 -3.44 -6.69 30.33
CA GLY A 205 -2.20 -5.90 30.27
C GLY A 205 -2.23 -4.53 29.58
N SER A 206 -3.35 -4.07 29.02
CA SER A 206 -3.44 -2.76 28.35
C SER A 206 -3.96 -1.66 29.29
N GLU A 207 -3.08 -0.74 29.71
CA GLU A 207 -3.45 0.54 30.33
C GLU A 207 -4.00 1.50 29.26
N MET A 208 -5.25 1.91 29.40
CA MET A 208 -5.80 3.07 28.67
C MET A 208 -5.53 4.34 29.48
N GLN A 209 -4.82 5.31 28.90
CA GLN A 209 -4.71 6.67 29.44
C GLN A 209 -5.35 7.62 28.44
N GLY A 210 -6.66 7.85 28.60
CA GLY A 210 -7.44 8.73 27.74
C GLY A 210 -8.78 9.05 28.42
N GLN A 211 -9.14 10.32 28.43
CA GLN A 211 -10.33 10.86 29.07
C GLN A 211 -11.58 10.27 28.41
N GLN A 212 -12.26 9.35 29.10
CA GLN A 212 -13.52 8.76 28.66
C GLN A 212 -14.63 9.81 28.73
N VAL A 213 -15.27 10.11 27.60
CA VAL A 213 -16.67 10.55 27.60
C VAL A 213 -17.46 9.37 27.05
N ALA A 214 -17.83 8.46 27.95
CA ALA A 214 -18.46 7.20 27.62
C ALA A 214 -19.98 7.36 27.46
N MET A 215 -20.53 6.93 26.32
CA MET A 215 -21.88 6.36 26.27
C MET A 215 -21.88 5.13 25.39
N GLY A 216 -22.17 3.97 25.99
CA GLY A 216 -22.60 2.74 25.30
C GLY A 216 -21.48 1.80 24.83
N VAL A 217 -20.85 1.05 25.76
CA VAL A 217 -20.11 -0.16 25.41
C VAL A 217 -21.10 -1.33 25.37
N LYS A 218 -21.35 -1.90 24.20
CA LYS A 218 -22.05 -3.19 24.08
C LYS A 218 -20.99 -4.28 24.00
N ILE A 219 -20.90 -5.09 25.05
CA ILE A 219 -20.13 -6.34 25.04
C ILE A 219 -20.96 -7.34 24.24
N VAL A 220 -20.38 -7.91 23.18
CA VAL A 220 -20.94 -9.09 22.52
C VAL A 220 -20.20 -10.28 23.12
N GLU A 221 -20.94 -11.12 23.84
CA GLU A 221 -20.48 -12.37 24.45
C GLU A 221 -19.95 -13.38 23.41
#